data_AF-A0A9P3FGL4-F1
#
_entry.id   AF-A0A9P3FGL4-F1
#
_cell.length_a   1.000
_cell.length_b   1.000
_cell.length_c   1.000
_cell.angle_alpha   90.00
_cell.angle_beta   90.00
_cell.angle_gamma   90.00
#
_symmetry.space_group_name_H-M   'P 1'
#
loop_
_entity.id
_entity.type
_entity.pdbx_description
1 polymer ?
#
loop_
_entity_poly.entity_id
_entity_poly.type
_entity_poly.pdbx_seq_one_letter_code
_entity_poly.pdbx_strand_id
1 'polypeptide(L)'
;MPNPRSYKNPRSRSVSKSPLTSPTLERDDPLSRQVAFVPFSAGAPSGISDETRRAVRVQAAKASAAARKQTIARKLAEKSGQAFSTETSPTSSTEQSEESRRASSTSAAESDPTKSITSRSPSQSLDVSPVDPTTRIYPISQWHPLIPSIVDYFTKYFLPDATLPQDAYGRDAMRTQLWPLALSDTCLFHAILLNAASHAVVTGALNVPTSLLAQLKHTALEGINEAIAGLDFSQVGEAIIDAIALVGAWELQYGTADTYETHMGGLSAIVNNLPGGFVGAQTILPPATINVIYTAGHDLAVYASKRPFFDVPGAPALSTSPLLPSTLPAAFEKLKTQHLLLPSFMQLISRLSNVLPEDPAARARLDEVQQALLEWEVENVTATTYCPLRTVLEDAAIRQVYLHMRLAALALCGYTRFAMNTDAQQFLQSLYNEALLLQSDLLVGTCFEELIFWCLSTISATTGRCEHKHMRSLKRFTMELGITSWEEARRSWTQFIYPSSLDSRAHALWQAVNNSTVARDPSVGMGEPTRYAKGIGHPTTHIAALVAAEEG
;
A
#
# COMPACT_ATOMS: atom_id res chain seq x y z
N MET A 1 64.74 47.94 -8.68
CA MET A 1 65.54 47.17 -9.66
C MET A 1 64.86 45.81 -9.89
N PRO A 2 64.85 45.28 -11.12
CA PRO A 2 63.64 45.30 -11.96
C PRO A 2 63.00 43.93 -12.28
N ASN A 3 61.66 43.90 -12.30
CA ASN A 3 60.74 43.71 -13.45
C ASN A 3 60.89 42.50 -14.44
N PRO A 4 59.88 42.20 -15.29
CA PRO A 4 59.17 40.92 -15.35
C PRO A 4 59.14 40.37 -16.80
N ARG A 5 58.27 39.41 -17.14
CA ARG A 5 57.72 39.30 -18.52
C ARG A 5 56.35 38.63 -18.55
N SER A 6 55.34 39.49 -18.68
CA SER A 6 54.01 39.23 -19.25
C SER A 6 54.10 39.25 -20.77
N TYR A 7 53.37 38.36 -21.44
CA TYR A 7 52.78 38.50 -22.77
C TYR A 7 51.68 37.41 -22.87
N LYS A 8 50.47 37.54 -23.41
CA LYS A 8 49.63 38.63 -23.93
C LYS A 8 48.31 37.92 -24.27
N ASN A 9 47.15 38.44 -23.89
CA ASN A 9 45.87 38.09 -24.51
C ASN A 9 45.63 39.05 -25.69
N PRO A 10 44.98 38.63 -26.80
CA PRO A 10 43.99 39.53 -27.36
C PRO A 10 42.76 38.88 -28.01
N ARG A 11 41.63 39.58 -27.79
CA ARG A 11 40.51 39.88 -28.71
C ARG A 11 39.22 39.05 -28.64
N SER A 12 38.22 39.75 -28.11
CA SER A 12 36.81 39.72 -28.51
C SER A 12 36.55 40.53 -29.78
N ARG A 13 35.53 40.11 -30.54
CA ARG A 13 34.61 40.83 -31.47
C ARG A 13 34.01 39.77 -32.43
N SER A 14 32.80 39.81 -32.97
CA SER A 14 31.51 40.48 -32.71
C SER A 14 30.57 39.98 -33.84
N VAL A 15 29.36 39.52 -33.49
CA VAL A 15 28.05 39.55 -34.20
C VAL A 15 27.98 39.76 -35.73
N SER A 16 27.26 38.86 -36.43
CA SER A 16 26.29 39.11 -37.54
C SER A 16 25.63 37.78 -37.99
N LYS A 17 24.36 37.47 -37.65
CA LYS A 17 23.08 37.70 -38.39
C LYS A 17 22.99 37.12 -39.82
N SER A 18 22.40 35.90 -39.93
CA SER A 18 21.40 35.29 -40.88
C SER A 18 21.56 35.47 -42.42
N PRO A 19 20.81 34.79 -43.36
CA PRO A 19 19.60 33.93 -43.23
C PRO A 19 19.43 32.69 -44.20
N LEU A 20 18.38 31.84 -43.95
CA LEU A 20 17.58 30.97 -44.88
C LEU A 20 18.27 29.76 -45.60
N THR A 21 17.71 28.58 -45.91
CA THR A 21 16.54 27.73 -45.53
C THR A 21 16.68 26.34 -46.22
N SER A 22 16.39 25.25 -45.48
CA SER A 22 15.78 23.95 -45.89
C SER A 22 16.48 23.03 -46.92
N PRO A 23 16.08 21.75 -47.10
CA PRO A 23 15.39 20.78 -46.21
C PRO A 23 16.14 19.41 -46.14
N THR A 24 15.85 18.52 -45.18
CA THR A 24 15.51 17.08 -45.42
C THR A 24 15.49 16.21 -44.16
N LEU A 25 14.36 15.49 -44.02
CA LEU A 25 14.18 14.13 -43.50
C LEU A 25 14.46 13.86 -42.01
N GLU A 26 13.50 14.23 -41.17
CA GLU A 26 13.21 13.50 -39.94
C GLU A 26 12.68 12.11 -40.30
N ARG A 27 13.34 11.08 -39.77
CA ARG A 27 12.94 9.68 -39.82
C ARG A 27 12.16 9.43 -38.53
N ASP A 28 10.84 9.31 -38.63
CA ASP A 28 9.97 8.91 -37.53
C ASP A 28 10.34 7.50 -37.05
N ASP A 29 10.81 7.38 -35.81
CA ASP A 29 10.98 6.11 -35.11
C ASP A 29 9.66 5.74 -34.40
N PRO A 30 9.03 4.57 -34.67
CA PRO A 30 7.66 4.29 -34.23
C PRO A 30 7.53 3.74 -32.79
N LEU A 31 8.55 3.87 -31.93
CA LEU A 31 8.61 3.16 -30.63
C LEU A 31 8.50 4.04 -29.36
N SER A 32 8.02 5.28 -29.45
CA SER A 32 7.63 6.03 -28.24
C SER A 32 6.14 6.39 -28.26
N ARG A 33 5.29 5.46 -27.84
CA ARG A 33 3.92 5.76 -27.42
C ARG A 33 3.76 5.45 -25.93
N GLN A 34 4.38 6.29 -25.10
CA GLN A 34 3.86 6.52 -23.76
C GLN A 34 2.72 7.54 -23.90
N VAL A 35 1.53 7.20 -23.40
CA VAL A 35 0.49 8.20 -23.16
C VAL A 35 0.94 9.04 -21.98
N ALA A 36 1.74 10.08 -22.25
CA ALA A 36 2.18 11.05 -21.26
C ALA A 36 1.16 12.21 -21.19
N PHE A 37 0.70 12.53 -19.98
CA PHE A 37 -0.01 13.78 -19.71
C PHE A 37 0.94 14.97 -19.85
N VAL A 38 0.41 16.07 -20.39
CA VAL A 38 1.15 17.33 -20.51
C VAL A 38 1.32 17.94 -19.10
N PRO A 39 2.55 18.19 -18.62
CA PRO A 39 2.75 18.84 -17.34
C PRO A 39 2.27 20.30 -17.40
N PHE A 40 1.45 20.70 -16.43
CA PHE A 40 1.10 22.11 -16.22
C PHE A 40 2.16 22.75 -15.34
N SER A 41 2.90 23.73 -15.87
CA SER A 41 3.69 24.62 -15.03
C SER A 41 2.73 25.50 -14.23
N ALA A 42 2.53 25.16 -12.97
CA ALA A 42 1.83 26.02 -12.02
C ALA A 42 2.67 27.28 -11.79
N GLY A 43 2.23 28.41 -12.34
CA GLY A 43 2.91 29.69 -12.14
C GLY A 43 2.49 30.84 -13.05
N ALA A 44 1.21 31.20 -13.11
CA ALA A 44 0.76 32.57 -13.40
C ALA A 44 -0.73 32.76 -13.02
N PRO A 45 -1.12 33.89 -12.40
CA PRO A 45 -2.47 34.12 -11.86
C PRO A 45 -3.48 34.61 -12.91
N SER A 46 -3.36 34.21 -14.18
CA SER A 46 -4.33 34.58 -15.22
C SER A 46 -4.59 33.39 -16.13
N GLY A 47 -5.86 33.17 -16.45
CA GLY A 47 -6.39 31.95 -17.08
C GLY A 47 -5.65 31.38 -18.29
N ILE A 48 -5.96 30.13 -18.58
CA ILE A 48 -5.37 29.26 -19.62
C ILE A 48 -5.24 30.01 -20.95
N SER A 49 -4.00 30.20 -21.42
CA SER A 49 -3.69 30.90 -22.68
C SER A 49 -4.31 30.20 -23.90
N ASP A 50 -4.67 30.98 -24.93
CA ASP A 50 -5.19 30.45 -26.19
C ASP A 50 -4.22 29.50 -26.90
N GLU A 51 -2.93 29.65 -26.64
CA GLU A 51 -1.88 28.78 -27.16
C GLU A 51 -1.93 27.39 -26.52
N THR A 52 -2.23 27.31 -25.22
CA THR A 52 -2.46 26.04 -24.51
C THR A 52 -3.72 25.35 -25.03
N ARG A 53 -4.81 26.10 -25.25
CA ARG A 53 -6.05 25.54 -25.85
C ARG A 53 -5.81 25.02 -27.27
N ARG A 54 -4.97 25.72 -28.05
CA ARG A 54 -4.59 25.30 -29.40
C ARG A 54 -3.74 24.03 -29.39
N ALA A 55 -2.78 23.93 -28.47
CA ALA A 55 -1.96 22.73 -28.30
C ALA A 55 -2.81 21.50 -27.94
N VAL A 56 -3.76 21.65 -26.99
CA VAL A 56 -4.70 20.59 -26.60
C VAL A 56 -5.56 20.15 -27.78
N ARG A 57 -6.09 21.09 -28.57
CA ARG A 57 -6.90 20.77 -29.76
C ARG A 57 -6.09 20.04 -30.84
N VAL A 58 -4.83 20.41 -31.04
CA VAL A 58 -3.94 19.73 -32.00
C VAL A 58 -3.57 18.32 -31.52
N GLN A 59 -3.32 18.15 -30.23
CA GLN A 59 -3.05 16.84 -29.62
C GLN A 59 -4.28 15.92 -29.71
N ALA A 60 -5.47 16.43 -29.37
CA ALA A 60 -6.73 15.70 -29.48
C ALA A 60 -7.06 15.34 -30.93
N ALA A 61 -6.82 16.24 -31.90
CA ALA A 61 -6.99 15.96 -33.31
C ALA A 61 -6.01 14.88 -33.82
N LYS A 62 -4.75 14.90 -33.35
CA LYS A 62 -3.76 13.85 -33.67
C LYS A 62 -4.15 12.50 -33.07
N ALA A 63 -4.64 12.47 -31.83
CA ALA A 63 -5.13 11.25 -31.17
C ALA A 63 -6.35 10.67 -31.89
N SER A 64 -7.32 11.52 -32.26
CA SER A 64 -8.50 11.11 -33.03
C SER A 64 -8.14 10.57 -34.42
N ALA A 65 -7.18 11.21 -35.11
CA ALA A 65 -6.68 10.73 -36.39
C ALA A 65 -5.94 9.37 -36.27
N ALA A 66 -5.20 9.15 -35.18
CA ALA A 66 -4.52 7.88 -34.91
C ALA A 66 -5.52 6.75 -34.62
N ALA A 67 -6.55 7.02 -33.80
CA ALA A 67 -7.62 6.06 -33.53
C ALA A 67 -8.37 5.67 -34.81
N ARG A 68 -8.68 6.65 -35.68
CA ARG A 68 -9.35 6.39 -36.96
C ARG A 68 -8.49 5.57 -37.92
N LYS A 69 -7.17 5.78 -37.94
CA LYS A 69 -6.23 4.94 -38.71
C LYS A 69 -6.18 3.51 -38.18
N GLN A 70 -6.23 3.29 -36.87
CA GLN A 70 -6.30 1.95 -36.27
C GLN A 70 -7.62 1.24 -36.59
N THR A 71 -8.76 1.94 -36.57
CA THR A 71 -10.05 1.35 -36.99
C THR A 71 -10.04 0.95 -38.47
N ILE A 72 -9.42 1.75 -39.35
CA ILE A 72 -9.31 1.44 -40.78
C ILE A 72 -8.34 0.26 -41.00
N ALA A 73 -7.22 0.22 -40.30
CA ALA A 73 -6.27 -0.89 -40.36
C ALA A 73 -6.89 -2.21 -39.88
N ARG A 74 -7.70 -2.17 -38.81
CA ARG A 74 -8.44 -3.36 -38.32
C ARG A 74 -9.47 -3.86 -39.33
N LYS A 75 -10.24 -2.95 -39.94
CA LYS A 75 -11.20 -3.32 -41.01
C LYS A 75 -10.53 -3.87 -42.27
N LEU A 76 -9.32 -3.40 -42.60
CA LEU A 76 -8.55 -3.93 -43.73
C LEU A 76 -7.96 -5.32 -43.42
N ALA A 77 -7.53 -5.56 -42.18
CA ALA A 77 -7.07 -6.87 -41.73
C ALA A 77 -8.21 -7.90 -41.68
N GLU A 78 -9.39 -7.52 -41.19
CA GLU A 78 -10.60 -8.35 -41.19
C GLU A 78 -11.04 -8.72 -42.62
N LYS A 79 -10.91 -7.79 -43.58
CA LYS A 79 -11.23 -8.04 -45.00
C LYS A 79 -10.18 -8.89 -45.72
N SER A 80 -8.92 -8.89 -45.26
CA SER A 80 -7.84 -9.73 -45.81
C SER A 80 -7.87 -11.17 -45.29
N GLY A 81 -8.49 -11.44 -44.13
CA GLY A 81 -8.61 -12.77 -43.54
C GLY A 81 -9.73 -13.64 -44.12
N GLN A 82 -10.58 -13.09 -45.00
CA GLN A 82 -11.78 -13.76 -45.53
C GLN A 82 -11.65 -14.20 -47.00
N ALA A 83 -10.42 -14.28 -47.52
CA ALA A 83 -10.11 -14.68 -48.89
C ALA A 83 -9.28 -15.97 -48.93
N PHE A 84 -9.72 -17.04 -48.26
CA PHE A 84 -9.30 -18.41 -48.58
C PHE A 84 -10.27 -19.42 -47.96
N SER A 85 -11.45 -19.58 -48.56
CA SER A 85 -12.35 -20.74 -48.40
C SER A 85 -13.48 -20.64 -49.43
N THR A 86 -13.26 -21.18 -50.61
CA THR A 86 -14.25 -21.53 -51.65
C THR A 86 -13.74 -22.87 -52.16
N GLU A 87 -14.48 -23.98 -52.21
CA GLU A 87 -15.74 -24.31 -52.91
C GLU A 87 -16.37 -25.53 -52.18
N THR A 88 -17.66 -25.89 -52.23
CA THR A 88 -18.56 -26.16 -53.36
C THR A 88 -20.04 -26.22 -52.91
N SER A 89 -20.96 -25.66 -53.72
CA SER A 89 -22.44 -25.59 -53.61
C SER A 89 -23.16 -26.90 -54.08
N PRO A 90 -24.49 -26.97 -54.40
CA PRO A 90 -25.71 -26.15 -54.12
C PRO A 90 -26.90 -27.03 -53.57
N THR A 91 -28.13 -26.57 -53.24
CA THR A 91 -29.26 -26.20 -54.13
C THR A 91 -30.54 -25.87 -53.30
N SER A 92 -31.33 -24.86 -53.74
CA SER A 92 -32.81 -24.62 -53.66
C SER A 92 -33.61 -25.00 -52.39
N SER A 93 -34.56 -24.23 -51.85
CA SER A 93 -35.71 -23.57 -52.51
C SER A 93 -36.47 -22.62 -51.56
N THR A 94 -37.20 -21.70 -52.18
CA THR A 94 -38.17 -20.70 -51.70
C THR A 94 -39.46 -21.31 -51.10
N GLU A 95 -40.15 -20.55 -50.23
CA GLU A 95 -41.63 -20.46 -49.92
C GLU A 95 -41.88 -20.30 -48.40
N GLN A 96 -42.41 -19.17 -47.89
CA GLN A 96 -43.81 -18.69 -47.81
C GLN A 96 -44.67 -19.29 -46.67
N SER A 97 -45.61 -18.47 -46.18
CA SER A 97 -46.69 -18.64 -45.17
C SER A 97 -46.30 -18.45 -43.69
N GLU A 98 -46.76 -17.41 -42.98
CA GLU A 98 -48.13 -17.04 -42.57
C GLU A 98 -48.74 -17.92 -41.45
N GLU A 99 -49.00 -17.25 -40.33
CA GLU A 99 -50.27 -17.28 -39.59
C GLU A 99 -50.66 -18.55 -38.80
N SER A 100 -50.79 -18.41 -37.48
CA SER A 100 -52.09 -18.24 -36.81
C SER A 100 -52.16 -18.82 -35.38
N ARG A 101 -52.96 -18.11 -34.55
CA ARG A 101 -53.76 -18.53 -33.36
C ARG A 101 -53.04 -18.57 -32.00
N ARG A 102 -53.37 -17.69 -31.03
CA ARG A 102 -54.62 -17.59 -30.20
C ARG A 102 -55.01 -18.95 -29.62
N ALA A 103 -55.29 -19.15 -28.33
CA ALA A 103 -56.04 -18.35 -27.35
C ALA A 103 -55.68 -18.86 -25.93
N SER A 104 -55.69 -18.01 -24.89
CA SER A 104 -56.73 -17.90 -23.83
C SER A 104 -56.88 -19.19 -23.00
N SER A 105 -56.96 -19.21 -21.66
CA SER A 105 -57.74 -18.35 -20.75
C SER A 105 -57.61 -18.85 -19.29
N THR A 106 -57.60 -17.91 -18.32
CA THR A 106 -58.38 -17.85 -17.04
C THR A 106 -58.42 -19.06 -16.09
N SER A 107 -58.49 -19.01 -14.75
CA SER A 107 -58.94 -18.05 -13.72
C SER A 107 -58.71 -18.75 -12.35
N ALA A 108 -58.15 -18.10 -11.32
CA ALA A 108 -58.82 -17.49 -10.14
C ALA A 108 -59.61 -18.43 -9.19
N ALA A 109 -59.22 -18.40 -7.90
CA ALA A 109 -60.03 -18.45 -6.65
C ALA A 109 -59.24 -19.19 -5.53
N GLU A 110 -58.65 -18.52 -4.54
CA GLU A 110 -59.22 -18.05 -3.26
C GLU A 110 -59.66 -19.17 -2.28
N SER A 111 -58.95 -19.29 -1.15
CA SER A 111 -59.54 -19.56 0.18
C SER A 111 -58.46 -19.52 1.27
N ASP A 112 -58.70 -18.68 2.27
CA ASP A 112 -58.13 -18.69 3.63
C ASP A 112 -59.30 -19.03 4.58
N PRO A 113 -59.12 -19.65 5.76
CA PRO A 113 -58.95 -18.80 6.96
C PRO A 113 -58.16 -19.40 8.15
N THR A 114 -57.22 -18.59 8.66
CA THR A 114 -57.01 -18.17 10.08
C THR A 114 -56.56 -19.11 11.23
N LYS A 115 -55.62 -18.53 12.02
CA LYS A 115 -55.28 -18.65 13.46
C LYS A 115 -54.15 -19.61 13.90
N SER A 116 -52.99 -19.07 14.26
CA SER A 116 -52.64 -18.82 15.67
C SER A 116 -51.44 -17.89 15.81
N ILE A 117 -51.51 -17.05 16.84
CA ILE A 117 -50.52 -16.05 17.25
C ILE A 117 -49.46 -16.75 18.09
N THR A 118 -48.17 -16.63 17.72
CA THR A 118 -47.07 -16.62 18.70
C THR A 118 -46.00 -15.63 18.24
N SER A 119 -45.82 -14.59 19.04
CA SER A 119 -44.70 -13.65 18.98
C SER A 119 -43.41 -14.31 19.46
N ARG A 120 -42.30 -14.12 18.73
CA ARG A 120 -40.92 -14.07 19.27
C ARG A 120 -39.97 -13.45 18.23
N SER A 121 -39.02 -12.68 18.75
CA SER A 121 -38.12 -11.66 18.17
C SER A 121 -37.26 -12.07 16.95
N PRO A 122 -36.72 -11.08 16.19
CA PRO A 122 -35.84 -11.34 15.06
C PRO A 122 -34.40 -11.56 15.52
N SER A 123 -33.90 -12.78 15.34
CA SER A 123 -32.48 -13.11 15.42
C SER A 123 -32.23 -14.19 14.38
N GLN A 124 -32.27 -13.81 13.10
CA GLN A 124 -31.81 -14.69 12.03
C GLN A 124 -30.31 -14.45 11.87
N SER A 125 -29.55 -15.35 12.48
CA SER A 125 -28.20 -15.71 12.05
C SER A 125 -28.22 -15.96 10.54
N LEU A 126 -27.38 -15.22 9.80
CA LEU A 126 -27.11 -15.52 8.40
C LEU A 126 -26.37 -16.85 8.33
N ASP A 127 -27.13 -17.91 8.08
CA ASP A 127 -26.61 -19.22 7.74
C ASP A 127 -26.06 -19.13 6.30
N VAL A 128 -24.74 -19.23 6.16
CA VAL A 128 -24.06 -19.12 4.86
C VAL A 128 -24.25 -20.45 4.11
N SER A 129 -25.37 -20.56 3.39
CA SER A 129 -25.47 -21.51 2.29
C SER A 129 -24.62 -21.03 1.10
N PRO A 130 -24.09 -21.93 0.25
CA PRO A 130 -23.34 -21.53 -0.94
C PRO A 130 -24.25 -20.72 -1.87
N VAL A 131 -24.02 -19.41 -1.95
CA VAL A 131 -24.76 -18.51 -2.82
C VAL A 131 -24.40 -18.80 -4.28
N ASP A 132 -25.40 -19.10 -5.10
CA ASP A 132 -25.27 -19.36 -6.53
C ASP A 132 -24.54 -18.20 -7.25
N PRO A 133 -23.45 -18.46 -8.02
CA PRO A 133 -22.70 -17.43 -8.75
C PRO A 133 -23.56 -16.53 -9.66
N THR A 134 -24.74 -17.01 -10.08
CA THR A 134 -25.67 -16.27 -10.95
C THR A 134 -26.53 -15.25 -10.20
N THR A 135 -26.54 -15.27 -8.87
CA THR A 135 -27.32 -14.35 -8.01
C THR A 135 -26.50 -13.16 -7.51
N ARG A 136 -25.19 -13.13 -7.76
CA ARG A 136 -24.32 -12.00 -7.38
C ARG A 136 -24.43 -10.88 -8.42
N ILE A 137 -25.11 -9.79 -8.04
CA ILE A 137 -25.20 -8.58 -8.86
C ILE A 137 -23.97 -7.72 -8.56
N TYR A 138 -22.90 -7.92 -9.33
CA TYR A 138 -21.80 -6.96 -9.39
C TYR A 138 -22.16 -5.80 -10.34
N PRO A 139 -21.56 -4.61 -10.21
CA PRO A 139 -21.86 -3.46 -11.08
C PRO A 139 -21.49 -3.67 -12.57
N ILE A 140 -21.02 -4.87 -12.94
CA ILE A 140 -20.58 -5.26 -14.27
C ILE A 140 -21.43 -6.40 -14.84
N SER A 141 -21.92 -6.20 -16.07
CA SER A 141 -22.76 -7.16 -16.79
C SER A 141 -21.99 -8.31 -17.44
N GLN A 142 -20.69 -8.12 -17.71
CA GLN A 142 -19.77 -9.16 -18.18
C GLN A 142 -18.49 -9.07 -17.35
N TRP A 143 -18.12 -10.18 -16.71
CA TRP A 143 -16.99 -10.20 -15.80
C TRP A 143 -16.10 -11.42 -16.02
N HIS A 144 -14.79 -11.24 -15.82
CA HIS A 144 -13.81 -12.31 -15.96
C HIS A 144 -14.08 -13.40 -14.91
N PRO A 145 -14.06 -14.72 -15.22
CA PRO A 145 -14.47 -15.79 -14.30
C PRO A 145 -13.85 -15.80 -12.89
N LEU A 146 -12.69 -15.16 -12.72
CA LEU A 146 -12.00 -15.03 -11.42
C LEU A 146 -12.51 -13.89 -10.52
N ILE A 147 -13.35 -12.98 -11.02
CA ILE A 147 -13.87 -11.84 -10.25
C ILE A 147 -14.54 -12.27 -8.92
N PRO A 148 -15.41 -13.31 -8.87
CA PRO A 148 -16.00 -13.77 -7.62
C PRO A 148 -14.97 -14.27 -6.62
N SER A 149 -13.91 -14.95 -7.08
CA SER A 149 -12.83 -15.43 -6.21
C SER A 149 -12.02 -14.26 -5.64
N ILE A 150 -11.80 -13.20 -6.42
CA ILE A 150 -11.13 -11.98 -5.94
C ILE A 150 -12.04 -11.25 -4.94
N VAL A 151 -13.36 -11.18 -5.19
CA VAL A 151 -14.33 -10.60 -4.24
C VAL A 151 -14.34 -11.40 -2.94
N ASP A 152 -14.43 -12.73 -3.00
CA ASP A 152 -14.42 -13.61 -1.84
C ASP A 152 -13.11 -13.46 -1.05
N TYR A 153 -11.99 -13.30 -1.75
CA TYR A 153 -10.70 -13.02 -1.13
C TYR A 153 -10.69 -11.66 -0.42
N PHE A 154 -11.19 -10.61 -1.08
CA PHE A 154 -11.29 -9.27 -0.49
C PHE A 154 -12.18 -9.28 0.75
N THR A 155 -13.40 -9.80 0.65
CA THR A 155 -14.34 -9.82 1.79
C THR A 155 -13.81 -10.66 2.94
N LYS A 156 -13.17 -11.80 2.67
CA LYS A 156 -12.62 -12.66 3.71
C LYS A 156 -11.46 -12.03 4.48
N TYR A 157 -10.50 -11.41 3.79
CA TYR A 157 -9.23 -11.00 4.42
C TYR A 157 -9.13 -9.49 4.71
N PHE A 158 -9.83 -8.65 3.94
CA PHE A 158 -9.83 -7.19 4.14
C PHE A 158 -11.04 -6.73 4.97
N LEU A 159 -12.18 -7.43 4.85
CA LEU A 159 -13.46 -7.07 5.49
C LEU A 159 -14.10 -8.20 6.32
N PRO A 160 -13.36 -8.94 7.18
CA PRO A 160 -13.93 -10.10 7.87
C PRO A 160 -15.17 -9.73 8.71
N ASP A 161 -16.22 -10.56 8.66
CA ASP A 161 -17.52 -10.29 9.32
C ASP A 161 -17.40 -10.19 10.85
N ALA A 162 -16.41 -10.86 11.45
CA ALA A 162 -16.15 -10.89 12.87
C ALA A 162 -14.76 -10.31 13.17
N THR A 163 -14.65 -8.98 13.26
CA THR A 163 -13.55 -8.40 14.01
C THR A 163 -13.93 -8.45 15.49
N LEU A 164 -13.11 -9.06 16.35
CA LEU A 164 -13.29 -8.92 17.80
C LEU A 164 -13.42 -7.42 18.14
N PRO A 165 -14.18 -7.02 19.16
CA PRO A 165 -14.40 -5.60 19.48
C PRO A 165 -13.10 -4.78 19.69
N GLN A 166 -11.99 -5.44 20.03
CA GLN A 166 -10.66 -4.82 20.17
C GLN A 166 -9.87 -4.73 18.85
N ASP A 167 -10.28 -5.44 17.80
CA ASP A 167 -9.63 -5.49 16.48
C ASP A 167 -10.34 -4.65 15.42
N ALA A 168 -11.37 -3.89 15.80
CA ALA A 168 -12.23 -3.20 14.85
C ALA A 168 -11.58 -1.97 14.18
N TYR A 169 -10.38 -1.53 14.61
CA TYR A 169 -9.49 -0.46 14.09
C TYR A 169 -10.08 0.63 13.15
N GLY A 170 -11.36 0.99 13.24
CA GLY A 170 -12.05 1.80 12.23
C GLY A 170 -12.40 1.08 10.90
N ARG A 171 -12.11 -0.23 10.76
CA ARG A 171 -12.37 -1.02 9.54
C ARG A 171 -13.86 -1.26 9.25
N ASP A 172 -14.73 -1.06 10.24
CA ASP A 172 -16.17 -1.13 10.03
C ASP A 172 -16.66 -0.13 8.97
N ALA A 173 -16.01 1.03 8.86
CA ALA A 173 -16.31 2.02 7.82
C ALA A 173 -16.05 1.46 6.41
N MET A 174 -15.05 0.58 6.21
CA MET A 174 -14.86 -0.05 4.91
C MET A 174 -16.04 -0.96 4.56
N ARG A 175 -16.58 -1.69 5.54
CA ARG A 175 -17.70 -2.62 5.35
C ARG A 175 -19.03 -1.90 5.14
N THR A 176 -19.26 -0.83 5.89
CA THR A 176 -20.55 -0.11 5.91
C THR A 176 -20.64 1.05 4.93
N GLN A 177 -19.50 1.57 4.44
CA GLN A 177 -19.44 2.73 3.54
C GLN A 177 -18.71 2.41 2.24
N LEU A 178 -17.43 2.03 2.29
CA LEU A 178 -16.60 1.86 1.09
C LEU A 178 -17.08 0.72 0.18
N TRP A 179 -17.34 -0.45 0.76
CA TRP A 179 -17.75 -1.63 -0.01
C TRP A 179 -19.14 -1.50 -0.64
N PRO A 180 -20.18 -1.01 0.06
CA PRO A 180 -21.47 -0.70 -0.56
C PRO A 180 -21.37 0.34 -1.69
N LEU A 181 -20.53 1.37 -1.51
CA LEU A 181 -20.27 2.36 -2.55
C LEU A 181 -19.63 1.70 -3.79
N ALA A 182 -18.64 0.83 -3.58
CA ALA A 182 -17.99 0.07 -4.65
C ALA A 182 -18.96 -0.87 -5.39
N LEU A 183 -19.92 -1.49 -4.69
CA LEU A 183 -20.93 -2.31 -5.36
C LEU A 183 -21.89 -1.48 -6.24
N SER A 184 -21.95 -0.17 -6.03
CA SER A 184 -22.79 0.77 -6.79
C SER A 184 -22.03 1.54 -7.87
N ASP A 185 -20.69 1.53 -7.84
CA ASP A 185 -19.83 2.27 -8.76
C ASP A 185 -18.78 1.36 -9.41
N THR A 186 -18.80 1.31 -10.75
CA THR A 186 -17.92 0.42 -11.52
C THR A 186 -16.45 0.79 -11.36
N CYS A 187 -16.12 2.08 -11.29
CA CYS A 187 -14.75 2.56 -11.23
C CYS A 187 -14.08 2.16 -9.90
N LEU A 188 -14.74 2.48 -8.78
CA LEU A 188 -14.28 2.11 -7.45
C LEU A 188 -14.21 0.59 -7.26
N PHE A 189 -15.18 -0.16 -7.79
CA PHE A 189 -15.16 -1.61 -7.77
C PHE A 189 -13.85 -2.17 -8.37
N HIS A 190 -13.49 -1.71 -9.57
CA HIS A 190 -12.26 -2.16 -10.24
C HIS A 190 -11.00 -1.74 -9.48
N ALA A 191 -10.97 -0.54 -8.90
CA ALA A 191 -9.85 -0.08 -8.09
C ALA A 191 -9.63 -0.94 -6.82
N ILE A 192 -10.72 -1.35 -6.15
CA ILE A 192 -10.65 -2.29 -5.02
C ILE A 192 -10.16 -3.66 -5.49
N LEU A 193 -10.73 -4.20 -6.57
CA LEU A 193 -10.33 -5.51 -7.08
C LEU A 193 -8.89 -5.53 -7.58
N LEU A 194 -8.39 -4.44 -8.17
CA LEU A 194 -6.98 -4.31 -8.56
C LEU A 194 -6.06 -4.51 -7.35
N ASN A 195 -6.36 -3.85 -6.24
CA ASN A 195 -5.57 -3.95 -5.01
C ASN A 195 -5.68 -5.34 -4.38
N ALA A 196 -6.89 -5.89 -4.28
CA ALA A 196 -7.12 -7.22 -3.72
C ALA A 196 -6.47 -8.33 -4.58
N ALA A 197 -6.60 -8.26 -5.90
CA ALA A 197 -6.03 -9.22 -6.83
C ALA A 197 -4.49 -9.16 -6.83
N SER A 198 -3.92 -7.95 -6.84
CA SER A 198 -2.46 -7.76 -6.76
C SER A 198 -1.91 -8.33 -5.45
N HIS A 199 -2.61 -8.08 -4.34
CA HIS A 199 -2.28 -8.68 -3.05
C HIS A 199 -2.36 -10.21 -3.10
N ALA A 200 -3.43 -10.78 -3.68
CA ALA A 200 -3.60 -12.22 -3.80
C ALA A 200 -2.49 -12.87 -4.64
N VAL A 201 -2.00 -12.18 -5.67
CA VAL A 201 -0.86 -12.63 -6.49
C VAL A 201 0.44 -12.61 -5.70
N VAL A 202 0.77 -11.49 -5.03
CA VAL A 202 2.00 -11.40 -4.21
C VAL A 202 2.05 -12.48 -3.15
N THR A 203 0.91 -12.74 -2.51
CA THR A 203 0.80 -13.72 -1.43
C THR A 203 0.68 -15.16 -1.92
N GLY A 204 0.60 -15.39 -3.23
CA GLY A 204 0.39 -16.70 -3.83
C GLY A 204 -0.98 -17.32 -3.52
N ALA A 205 -1.92 -16.53 -3.00
CA ALA A 205 -3.24 -17.02 -2.59
C ALA A 205 -4.17 -17.28 -3.78
N LEU A 206 -4.03 -16.50 -4.86
CA LEU A 206 -4.76 -16.69 -6.11
C LEU A 206 -3.81 -16.55 -7.29
N ASN A 207 -4.02 -17.38 -8.32
CA ASN A 207 -3.35 -17.24 -9.60
C ASN A 207 -4.15 -16.32 -10.52
N VAL A 208 -3.98 -15.01 -10.36
CA VAL A 208 -4.65 -14.00 -11.20
C VAL A 208 -3.79 -13.68 -12.42
N PRO A 209 -4.29 -13.84 -13.66
CA PRO A 209 -3.55 -13.48 -14.86
C PRO A 209 -3.18 -11.99 -14.89
N THR A 210 -1.98 -11.68 -15.36
CA THR A 210 -1.52 -10.31 -15.53
C THR A 210 -2.45 -9.50 -16.43
N SER A 211 -2.99 -10.11 -17.49
CA SER A 211 -3.97 -9.47 -18.37
C SER A 211 -5.24 -9.02 -17.64
N LEU A 212 -5.68 -9.76 -16.60
CA LEU A 212 -6.80 -9.33 -15.76
C LEU A 212 -6.40 -8.16 -14.85
N LEU A 213 -5.19 -8.16 -14.28
CA LEU A 213 -4.70 -7.02 -13.50
C LEU A 213 -4.62 -5.75 -14.37
N ALA A 214 -4.11 -5.87 -15.60
CA ALA A 214 -4.08 -4.78 -16.58
C ALA A 214 -5.49 -4.31 -16.93
N GLN A 215 -6.44 -5.22 -17.15
CA GLN A 215 -7.84 -4.88 -17.39
C GLN A 215 -8.46 -4.15 -16.20
N LEU A 216 -8.26 -4.63 -14.97
CA LEU A 216 -8.80 -3.99 -13.76
C LEU A 216 -8.27 -2.55 -13.61
N LYS A 217 -6.97 -2.36 -13.84
CA LYS A 217 -6.34 -1.04 -13.82
C LYS A 217 -6.87 -0.14 -14.94
N HIS A 218 -6.91 -0.65 -16.16
CA HIS A 218 -7.37 0.09 -17.33
C HIS A 218 -8.80 0.58 -17.16
N THR A 219 -9.73 -0.29 -16.76
CA THR A 219 -11.13 0.08 -16.56
C THR A 219 -11.31 1.11 -15.44
N ALA A 220 -10.55 1.00 -14.35
CA ALA A 220 -10.58 2.00 -13.29
C ALA A 220 -10.08 3.37 -13.81
N LEU A 221 -8.98 3.39 -14.56
CA LEU A 221 -8.43 4.63 -15.13
C LEU A 221 -9.34 5.25 -16.19
N GLU A 222 -9.96 4.44 -17.04
CA GLU A 222 -10.94 4.90 -18.03
C GLU A 222 -12.13 5.55 -17.33
N GLY A 223 -12.70 4.88 -16.31
CA GLY A 223 -13.80 5.43 -15.51
C GLY A 223 -13.43 6.72 -14.77
N ILE A 224 -12.22 6.82 -14.19
CA ILE A 224 -11.70 8.05 -13.61
C ILE A 224 -11.66 9.16 -14.66
N ASN A 225 -11.05 8.88 -15.82
CA ASN A 225 -10.85 9.86 -16.88
C ASN A 225 -12.18 10.35 -17.46
N GLU A 226 -13.15 9.47 -17.67
CA GLU A 226 -14.49 9.83 -18.13
C GLU A 226 -15.22 10.70 -17.10
N ALA A 227 -15.15 10.35 -15.81
CA ALA A 227 -15.79 11.12 -14.75
C ALA A 227 -15.21 12.54 -14.63
N ILE A 228 -13.90 12.71 -14.81
CA ILE A 228 -13.28 14.04 -14.76
C ILE A 228 -13.35 14.81 -16.09
N ALA A 229 -13.63 14.14 -17.21
CA ALA A 229 -13.69 14.73 -18.55
C ALA A 229 -14.97 15.53 -18.78
N GLY A 230 -15.11 16.65 -18.07
CA GLY A 230 -16.21 17.61 -18.26
C GLY A 230 -16.85 18.10 -16.98
N LEU A 231 -16.49 17.52 -15.83
CA LEU A 231 -16.91 18.02 -14.52
C LEU A 231 -15.96 19.11 -14.03
N ASP A 232 -16.52 20.06 -13.29
CA ASP A 232 -15.72 20.86 -12.36
C ASP A 232 -15.24 19.96 -11.21
N PHE A 233 -14.04 20.19 -10.70
CA PHE A 233 -13.46 19.39 -9.62
C PHE A 233 -14.34 19.38 -8.34
N SER A 234 -15.16 20.42 -8.16
CA SER A 234 -16.16 20.51 -7.09
C SER A 234 -17.32 19.52 -7.20
N GLN A 235 -17.48 18.85 -8.36
CA GLN A 235 -18.59 17.94 -8.68
C GLN A 235 -18.18 16.46 -8.72
N VAL A 236 -16.90 16.16 -8.47
CA VAL A 236 -16.39 14.78 -8.47
C VAL A 236 -16.92 14.04 -7.24
N GLY A 237 -17.61 12.92 -7.48
CA GLY A 237 -18.20 12.10 -6.41
C GLY A 237 -17.18 11.27 -5.63
N GLU A 238 -17.58 10.83 -4.44
CA GLU A 238 -16.78 10.04 -3.49
C GLU A 238 -16.14 8.81 -4.12
N ALA A 239 -16.88 8.05 -4.93
CA ALA A 239 -16.38 6.81 -5.54
C ALA A 239 -15.17 7.06 -6.46
N ILE A 240 -15.16 8.18 -7.19
CA ILE A 240 -14.06 8.55 -8.07
C ILE A 240 -12.86 9.03 -7.26
N ILE A 241 -13.09 9.78 -6.17
CA ILE A 241 -12.04 10.21 -5.24
C ILE A 241 -11.34 8.97 -4.64
N ASP A 242 -12.12 8.02 -4.14
CA ASP A 242 -11.62 6.77 -3.58
C ASP A 242 -10.87 5.92 -4.63
N ALA A 243 -11.40 5.85 -5.86
CA ALA A 243 -10.73 5.14 -6.95
C ALA A 243 -9.36 5.76 -7.29
N ILE A 244 -9.26 7.09 -7.40
CA ILE A 244 -7.99 7.79 -7.65
C ILE A 244 -7.00 7.49 -6.52
N ALA A 245 -7.45 7.57 -5.27
CA ALA A 245 -6.63 7.30 -4.10
C ALA A 245 -6.10 5.85 -4.08
N LEU A 246 -6.97 4.86 -4.32
CA LEU A 246 -6.61 3.44 -4.33
C LEU A 246 -5.70 3.06 -5.51
N VAL A 247 -5.92 3.64 -6.71
CA VAL A 247 -5.03 3.43 -7.86
C VAL A 247 -3.68 4.10 -7.64
N GLY A 248 -3.65 5.33 -7.12
CA GLY A 248 -2.39 5.98 -6.78
C GLY A 248 -1.62 5.19 -5.71
N ALA A 249 -2.29 4.71 -4.67
CA ALA A 249 -1.66 3.88 -3.67
C ALA A 249 -1.12 2.55 -4.23
N TRP A 250 -1.82 1.97 -5.21
CA TRP A 250 -1.34 0.82 -5.97
C TRP A 250 -0.05 1.16 -6.74
N GLU A 251 0.01 2.32 -7.39
CA GLU A 251 1.21 2.79 -8.11
C GLU A 251 2.42 2.95 -7.18
N LEU A 252 2.21 3.37 -5.93
CA LEU A 252 3.32 3.46 -4.97
C LEU A 252 3.81 2.08 -4.49
N GLN A 253 2.92 1.08 -4.40
CA GLN A 253 3.25 -0.26 -3.91
C GLN A 253 3.81 -1.18 -4.99
N TYR A 254 3.27 -1.08 -6.20
CA TYR A 254 3.55 -1.98 -7.32
C TYR A 254 4.08 -1.24 -8.53
N GLY A 255 3.67 0.01 -8.75
CA GLY A 255 3.97 0.80 -9.93
C GLY A 255 5.22 1.67 -9.82
N THR A 256 5.10 2.90 -10.33
CA THR A 256 6.20 3.87 -10.37
C THR A 256 5.94 5.08 -9.48
N ALA A 257 7.01 5.71 -9.00
CA ALA A 257 6.90 6.93 -8.24
C ALA A 257 6.26 8.07 -9.07
N ASP A 258 6.57 8.19 -10.36
CA ASP A 258 6.07 9.29 -11.19
C ASP A 258 4.55 9.17 -11.45
N THR A 259 4.05 7.95 -11.67
CA THR A 259 2.61 7.69 -11.79
C THR A 259 1.89 7.94 -10.48
N TYR A 260 2.46 7.52 -9.35
CA TYR A 260 1.95 7.85 -8.01
C TYR A 260 1.80 9.36 -7.80
N GLU A 261 2.86 10.15 -8.07
CA GLU A 261 2.86 11.61 -7.89
C GLU A 261 1.79 12.27 -8.78
N THR A 262 1.59 11.75 -9.99
CA THR A 262 0.53 12.23 -10.91
C THR A 262 -0.86 12.00 -10.32
N HIS A 263 -1.15 10.81 -9.80
CA HIS A 263 -2.43 10.51 -9.16
C HIS A 263 -2.66 11.35 -7.91
N MET A 264 -1.65 11.48 -7.05
CA MET A 264 -1.78 12.25 -5.81
C MET A 264 -1.88 13.75 -6.06
N GLY A 265 -1.20 14.29 -7.07
CA GLY A 265 -1.37 15.67 -7.51
C GLY A 265 -2.79 15.95 -8.00
N GLY A 266 -3.36 15.05 -8.81
CA GLY A 266 -4.76 15.12 -9.25
C GLY A 266 -5.76 15.01 -8.09
N LEU A 267 -5.54 14.04 -7.19
CA LEU A 267 -6.35 13.86 -5.99
C LEU A 267 -6.34 15.11 -5.12
N SER A 268 -5.16 15.68 -4.86
CA SER A 268 -5.01 16.91 -4.09
C SER A 268 -5.74 18.08 -4.73
N ALA A 269 -5.68 18.22 -6.06
CA ALA A 269 -6.44 19.24 -6.77
C ALA A 269 -7.94 19.07 -6.61
N ILE A 270 -8.48 17.85 -6.74
CA ILE A 270 -9.92 17.58 -6.58
C ILE A 270 -10.36 17.89 -5.15
N VAL A 271 -9.67 17.29 -4.19
CA VAL A 271 -10.01 17.33 -2.77
C VAL A 271 -9.95 18.76 -2.21
N ASN A 272 -9.00 19.58 -2.66
CA ASN A 272 -8.91 21.00 -2.27
C ASN A 272 -10.01 21.89 -2.88
N ASN A 273 -10.67 21.45 -3.95
CA ASN A 273 -11.76 22.18 -4.60
C ASN A 273 -13.15 21.69 -4.18
N LEU A 274 -13.24 20.72 -3.26
CA LEU A 274 -14.53 20.27 -2.72
C LEU A 274 -15.21 21.37 -1.89
N PRO A 275 -16.54 21.54 -2.02
CA PRO A 275 -17.29 22.46 -1.16
C PRO A 275 -17.09 22.11 0.32
N GLY A 276 -16.66 23.07 1.13
CA GLY A 276 -16.35 22.87 2.56
C GLY A 276 -14.88 22.56 2.86
N GLY A 277 -14.06 22.27 1.83
CA GLY A 277 -12.63 22.01 1.96
C GLY A 277 -12.28 20.67 2.62
N PHE A 278 -11.04 20.22 2.42
CA PHE A 278 -10.51 18.98 3.02
C PHE A 278 -9.72 19.21 4.32
N VAL A 279 -9.60 20.47 4.76
CA VAL A 279 -8.77 20.84 5.91
C VAL A 279 -9.61 20.77 7.20
N GLY A 280 -9.49 19.66 7.93
CA GLY A 280 -9.96 19.54 9.32
C GLY A 280 -11.44 19.18 9.50
N ALA A 281 -11.90 19.28 10.76
CA ALA A 281 -13.14 18.71 11.32
C ALA A 281 -14.48 19.15 10.68
N GLN A 282 -14.48 19.76 9.49
CA GLN A 282 -15.66 20.19 8.74
C GLN A 282 -15.81 19.52 7.35
N THR A 283 -15.04 18.46 7.05
CA THR A 283 -15.20 17.75 5.77
C THR A 283 -16.57 17.05 5.72
N ILE A 284 -17.25 17.10 4.57
CA ILE A 284 -18.52 16.41 4.31
C ILE A 284 -18.30 14.93 3.94
N LEU A 285 -17.04 14.52 3.73
CA LEU A 285 -16.71 13.18 3.24
C LEU A 285 -16.95 12.09 4.31
N PRO A 286 -17.37 10.88 3.90
CA PRO A 286 -17.51 9.75 4.80
C PRO A 286 -16.17 9.36 5.44
N PRO A 287 -16.18 8.83 6.68
CA PRO A 287 -14.97 8.33 7.34
C PRO A 287 -14.15 7.33 6.52
N ALA A 288 -14.78 6.46 5.72
CA ALA A 288 -14.05 5.53 4.87
C ALA A 288 -13.24 6.25 3.77
N THR A 289 -13.84 7.23 3.10
CA THR A 289 -13.19 8.04 2.06
C THR A 289 -12.04 8.85 2.63
N ILE A 290 -12.24 9.46 3.80
CA ILE A 290 -11.17 10.17 4.52
C ILE A 290 -9.96 9.24 4.77
N ASN A 291 -10.21 8.02 5.25
CA ASN A 291 -9.16 7.05 5.51
C ASN A 291 -8.45 6.60 4.22
N VAL A 292 -9.18 6.39 3.13
CA VAL A 292 -8.59 6.02 1.84
C VAL A 292 -7.67 7.13 1.31
N ILE A 293 -8.10 8.39 1.37
CA ILE A 293 -7.29 9.55 0.97
C ILE A 293 -6.03 9.67 1.82
N TYR A 294 -6.17 9.64 3.15
CA TYR A 294 -5.02 9.76 4.05
C TYR A 294 -4.06 8.59 3.96
N THR A 295 -4.57 7.36 3.76
CA THR A 295 -3.70 6.20 3.51
C THR A 295 -2.83 6.45 2.27
N ALA A 296 -3.45 6.84 1.16
CA ALA A 296 -2.77 6.98 -0.12
C ALA A 296 -1.82 8.19 -0.16
N GLY A 297 -2.29 9.35 0.30
CA GLY A 297 -1.60 10.62 0.15
C GLY A 297 -0.79 11.06 1.36
N HIS A 298 -0.97 10.43 2.53
CA HIS A 298 -0.16 10.71 3.72
C HIS A 298 0.62 9.48 4.19
N ASP A 299 -0.05 8.44 4.65
CA ASP A 299 0.63 7.36 5.38
C ASP A 299 1.62 6.62 4.50
N LEU A 300 1.22 6.15 3.32
CA LEU A 300 2.16 5.49 2.41
C LEU A 300 3.32 6.39 1.98
N ALA A 301 3.09 7.70 1.84
CA ALA A 301 4.16 8.65 1.55
C ALA A 301 5.18 8.70 2.70
N VAL A 302 4.72 8.76 3.96
CA VAL A 302 5.60 8.73 5.14
C VAL A 302 6.40 7.43 5.22
N TYR A 303 5.78 6.27 4.98
CA TYR A 303 6.48 4.98 4.90
C TYR A 303 7.54 4.98 3.79
N ALA A 304 7.26 5.61 2.64
CA ALA A 304 8.17 5.75 1.51
C ALA A 304 9.23 6.86 1.69
N SER A 305 9.32 7.50 2.86
CA SER A 305 10.18 8.67 3.10
C SER A 305 9.93 9.82 2.09
N LYS A 306 8.71 9.93 1.56
CA LYS A 306 8.25 10.99 0.68
C LYS A 306 7.51 12.05 1.48
N ARG A 307 7.41 13.25 0.91
CA ARG A 307 6.58 14.31 1.48
C ARG A 307 5.10 13.96 1.28
N PRO A 308 4.27 13.96 2.33
CA PRO A 308 2.83 13.80 2.20
C PRO A 308 2.18 14.88 1.32
N PHE A 309 1.11 14.51 0.64
CA PHE A 309 0.24 15.42 -0.12
C PHE A 309 -0.85 16.07 0.74
N PHE A 310 -1.17 15.46 1.88
CA PHE A 310 -2.16 15.94 2.84
C PHE A 310 -1.54 15.97 4.22
N ASP A 311 -1.67 17.09 4.94
CA ASP A 311 -1.24 17.19 6.33
C ASP A 311 -2.33 16.65 7.27
N VAL A 312 -1.92 16.02 8.37
CA VAL A 312 -2.87 15.54 9.39
C VAL A 312 -3.50 16.72 10.13
N PRO A 313 -4.83 16.88 10.14
CA PRO A 313 -5.47 18.03 10.77
C PRO A 313 -5.27 18.02 12.28
N GLY A 314 -4.76 19.13 12.83
CA GLY A 314 -4.53 19.25 14.27
C GLY A 314 -3.34 18.44 14.78
N ALA A 315 -2.58 17.77 13.91
CA ALA A 315 -1.31 17.19 14.32
C ALA A 315 -0.40 18.31 14.80
N PRO A 316 0.30 18.12 15.94
CA PRO A 316 1.35 19.05 16.33
C PRO A 316 2.32 19.16 15.16
N ALA A 317 2.67 20.39 14.76
CA ALA A 317 3.65 20.61 13.71
C ALA A 317 4.81 19.66 13.97
N LEU A 318 5.06 18.72 13.05
CA LEU A 318 6.13 17.73 13.17
C LEU A 318 7.32 18.46 13.74
N SER A 319 7.70 18.13 14.98
CA SER A 319 8.83 18.79 15.61
C SER A 319 9.95 18.65 14.61
N THR A 320 10.44 19.78 14.11
CA THR A 320 11.69 19.87 13.36
C THR A 320 12.81 19.60 14.36
N SER A 321 12.74 18.46 15.04
CA SER A 321 13.86 17.86 15.71
C SER A 321 14.90 17.77 14.63
N PRO A 322 16.05 18.45 14.76
CA PRO A 322 17.03 18.53 13.71
C PRO A 322 17.26 17.11 13.19
N LEU A 323 17.21 16.96 11.86
CA LEU A 323 17.66 15.77 11.15
C LEU A 323 19.14 15.60 11.50
N LEU A 324 19.39 15.05 12.68
CA LEU A 324 20.70 14.61 13.07
C LEU A 324 20.95 13.35 12.23
N PRO A 325 22.09 13.28 11.54
CA PRO A 325 22.43 12.11 10.76
C PRO A 325 22.68 10.95 11.71
N SER A 326 21.63 10.22 12.12
CA SER A 326 21.82 8.86 12.58
C SER A 326 21.92 8.00 11.35
N THR A 327 23.13 7.52 11.08
CA THR A 327 23.29 6.37 10.18
C THR A 327 22.45 5.25 10.76
N LEU A 328 21.40 4.84 10.05
CA LEU A 328 20.58 3.73 10.50
C LEU A 328 21.44 2.46 10.48
N PRO A 329 21.28 1.55 11.46
CA PRO A 329 21.83 0.21 11.37
C PRO A 329 21.43 -0.47 10.05
N ALA A 330 22.29 -1.35 9.54
CA ALA A 330 22.12 -1.97 8.22
C ALA A 330 20.75 -2.66 8.07
N ALA A 331 20.27 -3.33 9.12
CA ALA A 331 18.95 -3.97 9.08
C ALA A 331 17.79 -2.96 9.06
N PHE A 332 17.90 -1.81 9.74
CA PHE A 332 16.90 -0.74 9.66
C PHE A 332 16.91 -0.04 8.30
N GLU A 333 18.07 0.17 7.67
CA GLU A 333 18.10 0.66 6.28
C GLU A 333 17.39 -0.31 5.34
N LYS A 334 17.61 -1.63 5.48
CA LYS A 334 16.89 -2.62 4.68
C LYS A 334 15.38 -2.50 4.83
N LEU A 335 14.86 -2.47 6.08
CA LEU A 335 13.43 -2.34 6.34
C LEU A 335 12.84 -1.02 5.81
N LYS A 336 13.62 0.08 5.90
CA LYS A 336 13.26 1.38 5.34
C LYS A 336 13.17 1.34 3.82
N THR A 337 14.18 0.79 3.13
CA THR A 337 14.18 0.70 1.66
C THR A 337 13.04 -0.16 1.11
N GLN A 338 12.53 -1.09 1.91
CA GLN A 338 11.39 -1.93 1.59
C GLN A 338 10.04 -1.30 1.98
N HIS A 339 10.05 -0.10 2.55
CA HIS A 339 8.87 0.64 3.04
C HIS A 339 8.03 -0.17 4.04
N LEU A 340 8.66 -1.06 4.81
CA LEU A 340 7.96 -1.96 5.73
C LEU A 340 7.59 -1.27 7.05
N LEU A 341 8.41 -0.32 7.51
CA LEU A 341 8.27 0.35 8.80
C LEU A 341 8.54 1.85 8.69
N LEU A 342 7.96 2.62 9.62
CA LEU A 342 8.08 4.07 9.68
C LEU A 342 9.55 4.51 9.87
N PRO A 343 10.09 5.32 8.94
CA PRO A 343 11.48 5.81 9.04
C PRO A 343 11.74 6.62 10.31
N SER A 344 10.78 7.43 10.75
CA SER A 344 10.90 8.28 11.93
C SER A 344 11.13 7.48 13.22
N PHE A 345 10.46 6.33 13.35
CA PHE A 345 10.60 5.47 14.52
C PHE A 345 11.94 4.72 14.52
N MET A 346 12.37 4.20 13.36
CA MET A 346 13.71 3.61 13.23
C MET A 346 14.81 4.62 13.53
N GLN A 347 14.66 5.88 13.10
CA GLN A 347 15.59 6.97 13.43
C GLN A 347 15.60 7.28 14.92
N LEU A 348 14.43 7.34 15.58
CA LEU A 348 14.31 7.56 17.02
C LEU A 348 15.07 6.48 17.81
N ILE A 349 14.82 5.20 17.51
CA ILE A 349 15.53 4.08 18.16
C ILE A 349 17.03 4.15 17.87
N SER A 350 17.43 4.55 16.66
CA SER A 350 18.84 4.63 16.27
C SER A 350 19.64 5.71 17.02
N ARG A 351 18.96 6.67 17.69
CA ARG A 351 19.64 7.64 18.57
C ARG A 351 20.33 6.97 19.75
N LEU A 352 19.89 5.77 20.15
CA LEU A 352 20.51 4.99 21.23
C LEU A 352 21.96 4.57 20.91
N SER A 353 22.31 4.40 19.63
CA SER A 353 23.71 4.12 19.23
C SER A 353 24.69 5.23 19.62
N ASN A 354 24.20 6.46 19.84
CA ASN A 354 25.01 7.63 20.17
C ASN A 354 25.05 7.94 21.68
N VAL A 355 24.48 7.07 22.52
CA VAL A 355 24.50 7.22 23.97
C VAL A 355 25.66 6.41 24.53
N LEU A 356 26.78 7.10 24.79
CA LEU A 356 27.96 6.53 25.42
C LEU A 356 27.90 6.78 26.93
N PRO A 357 27.88 5.76 27.81
CA PRO A 357 27.75 5.95 29.25
C PRO A 357 28.80 6.88 29.90
N GLU A 358 29.96 7.04 29.26
CA GLU A 358 31.07 7.86 29.73
C GLU A 358 30.89 9.37 29.42
N ASP A 359 29.97 9.74 28.52
CA ASP A 359 29.74 11.12 28.13
C ASP A 359 28.85 11.85 29.18
N PRO A 360 29.28 13.00 29.73
CA PRO A 360 28.48 13.81 30.65
C PRO A 360 27.07 14.16 30.15
N ALA A 361 26.87 14.31 28.84
CA ALA A 361 25.58 14.64 28.23
C ALA A 361 24.75 13.39 27.87
N ALA A 362 25.28 12.18 28.04
CA ALA A 362 24.59 10.95 27.66
C ALA A 362 23.30 10.73 28.45
N ARG A 363 23.26 11.15 29.72
CA ARG A 363 22.06 11.03 30.55
C ARG A 363 20.91 11.85 30.01
N ALA A 364 21.15 13.12 29.67
CA ALA A 364 20.13 14.00 29.10
C ALA A 364 19.60 13.46 27.77
N ARG A 365 20.51 13.03 26.87
CA ARG A 365 20.11 12.41 25.58
C ARG A 365 19.30 11.13 25.79
N LEU A 366 19.66 10.33 26.79
CA LEU A 366 18.93 9.11 27.10
C LEU A 366 17.53 9.39 27.64
N ASP A 367 17.39 10.41 28.49
CA ASP A 367 16.10 10.85 29.02
C ASP A 367 15.20 11.38 27.90
N GLU A 368 15.75 12.18 26.98
CA GLU A 368 15.04 12.65 25.77
C GLU A 368 14.55 11.49 24.89
N VAL A 369 15.42 10.52 24.59
CA VAL A 369 15.06 9.37 23.76
C VAL A 369 14.04 8.48 24.48
N GLN A 370 14.21 8.23 25.77
CA GLN A 370 13.25 7.44 26.55
C GLN A 370 11.88 8.10 26.60
N GLN A 371 11.81 9.42 26.83
CA GLN A 371 10.54 10.14 26.87
C GLN A 371 9.85 10.08 25.50
N ALA A 372 10.59 10.33 24.43
CA ALA A 372 10.06 10.23 23.07
C ALA A 372 9.56 8.82 22.75
N LEU A 373 10.22 7.75 23.23
CA LEU A 373 9.77 6.37 23.05
C LEU A 373 8.49 6.05 23.85
N LEU A 374 8.32 6.61 25.04
CA LEU A 374 7.12 6.43 25.87
C LEU A 374 5.90 7.12 25.26
N GLU A 375 6.11 8.31 24.68
CA GLU A 375 5.07 9.10 24.00
C GLU A 375 4.82 8.65 22.56
N TRP A 376 5.69 7.79 22.02
CA TRP A 376 5.55 7.33 20.64
C TRP A 376 4.42 6.31 20.51
N GLU A 377 3.50 6.61 19.62
CA GLU A 377 2.44 5.74 19.14
C GLU A 377 2.40 5.83 17.61
N VAL A 378 2.01 4.74 16.94
CA VAL A 378 1.94 4.74 15.47
C VAL A 378 0.92 5.75 14.98
N GLU A 379 -0.18 5.89 15.73
CA GLU A 379 -1.28 6.83 15.52
C GLU A 379 -0.87 8.30 15.67
N ASN A 380 0.28 8.60 16.29
CA ASN A 380 0.82 9.97 16.35
C ASN A 380 1.53 10.36 15.05
N VAL A 381 1.87 9.37 14.20
CA VAL A 381 2.58 9.56 12.95
C VAL A 381 1.70 9.24 11.75
N THR A 382 0.81 8.26 11.84
CA THR A 382 -0.14 7.92 10.78
C THR A 382 -1.45 8.69 10.95
N ALA A 383 -2.05 9.07 9.84
CA ALA A 383 -3.32 9.75 9.78
C ALA A 383 -4.51 8.79 9.98
N THR A 384 -4.31 7.50 9.69
CA THR A 384 -5.35 6.49 9.81
C THR A 384 -5.02 5.44 10.86
N THR A 385 -6.08 4.78 11.37
CA THR A 385 -5.98 3.67 12.33
C THR A 385 -5.83 2.30 11.65
N TYR A 386 -6.04 2.24 10.33
CA TYR A 386 -5.93 1.03 9.51
C TYR A 386 -5.56 1.37 8.06
N CYS A 387 -5.03 0.39 7.32
CA CYS A 387 -4.72 0.55 5.90
C CYS A 387 -5.72 -0.24 5.03
N PRO A 388 -6.52 0.40 4.16
CA PRO A 388 -7.47 -0.29 3.25
C PRO A 388 -6.79 -1.24 2.25
N LEU A 389 -5.46 -1.18 2.13
CA LEU A 389 -4.65 -1.98 1.23
C LEU A 389 -3.99 -3.17 1.93
N ARG A 390 -4.20 -3.31 3.24
CA ARG A 390 -3.71 -4.41 4.06
C ARG A 390 -4.86 -5.30 4.49
N THR A 391 -4.57 -6.57 4.74
CA THR A 391 -5.49 -7.46 5.45
C THR A 391 -5.55 -7.08 6.93
N VAL A 392 -6.56 -7.57 7.65
CA VAL A 392 -6.65 -7.36 9.10
C VAL A 392 -5.45 -7.96 9.82
N LEU A 393 -4.99 -9.13 9.37
CA LEU A 393 -3.81 -9.79 9.92
C LEU A 393 -2.54 -8.96 9.73
N GLU A 394 -2.38 -8.31 8.58
CA GLU A 394 -1.24 -7.44 8.29
C GLU A 394 -1.19 -6.20 9.20
N ASP A 395 -2.35 -5.59 9.51
CA ASP A 395 -2.41 -4.48 10.46
C ASP A 395 -2.01 -4.92 11.87
N ALA A 396 -2.52 -6.07 12.32
CA ALA A 396 -2.17 -6.66 13.61
C ALA A 396 -0.66 -6.98 13.69
N ALA A 397 -0.09 -7.56 12.63
CA ALA A 397 1.33 -7.87 12.55
C ALA A 397 2.20 -6.61 12.69
N ILE A 398 1.91 -5.55 11.92
CA ILE A 398 2.68 -4.30 11.99
C ILE A 398 2.60 -3.65 13.38
N ARG A 399 1.42 -3.66 14.01
CA ARG A 399 1.29 -3.16 15.39
C ARG A 399 2.16 -3.96 16.35
N GLN A 400 2.15 -5.29 16.25
CA GLN A 400 3.02 -6.13 17.07
C GLN A 400 4.49 -5.81 16.81
N VAL A 401 4.92 -5.61 15.56
CA VAL A 401 6.31 -5.21 15.24
C VAL A 401 6.70 -3.92 15.97
N TYR A 402 5.86 -2.88 15.92
CA TYR A 402 6.15 -1.62 16.61
C TYR A 402 6.21 -1.77 18.14
N LEU A 403 5.30 -2.56 18.73
CA LEU A 403 5.33 -2.84 20.17
C LEU A 403 6.63 -3.55 20.60
N HIS A 404 7.08 -4.55 19.83
CA HIS A 404 8.34 -5.24 20.09
C HIS A 404 9.53 -4.27 20.02
N MET A 405 9.59 -3.45 18.97
CA MET A 405 10.65 -2.46 18.78
C MET A 405 10.68 -1.42 19.90
N ARG A 406 9.51 -0.90 20.30
CA ARG A 406 9.38 0.09 21.38
C ARG A 406 9.91 -0.47 22.69
N LEU A 407 9.47 -1.67 23.06
CA LEU A 407 9.90 -2.32 24.30
C LEU A 407 11.38 -2.68 24.28
N ALA A 408 11.92 -3.15 23.15
CA ALA A 408 13.36 -3.40 23.02
C ALA A 408 14.18 -2.12 23.21
N ALA A 409 13.76 -1.01 22.60
CA ALA A 409 14.43 0.28 22.73
C ALA A 409 14.36 0.82 24.18
N LEU A 410 13.18 0.75 24.82
CA LEU A 410 13.04 1.13 26.23
C LEU A 410 13.87 0.24 27.17
N ALA A 411 14.01 -1.05 26.84
CA ALA A 411 14.83 -1.97 27.62
C ALA A 411 16.33 -1.64 27.50
N LEU A 412 16.78 -1.23 26.31
CA LEU A 412 18.11 -0.65 26.11
C LEU A 412 18.29 0.65 26.92
N CYS A 413 17.27 1.50 27.02
CA CYS A 413 17.34 2.68 27.87
C CYS A 413 17.56 2.33 29.35
N GLY A 414 16.74 1.41 29.88
CA GLY A 414 16.87 0.94 31.26
C GLY A 414 18.23 0.29 31.53
N TYR A 415 18.72 -0.53 30.61
CA TYR A 415 20.04 -1.15 30.72
C TYR A 415 21.19 -0.11 30.68
N THR A 416 21.09 0.90 29.83
CA THR A 416 22.08 1.97 29.75
C THR A 416 22.11 2.80 31.03
N ARG A 417 20.95 3.07 31.65
CA ARG A 417 20.87 3.71 32.98
C ARG A 417 21.53 2.86 34.06
N PHE A 418 21.32 1.54 34.03
CA PHE A 418 22.00 0.63 34.94
C PHE A 418 23.52 0.71 34.78
N ALA A 419 24.03 0.76 33.54
CA ALA A 419 25.47 0.95 33.27
C ALA A 419 26.00 2.32 33.74
N MET A 420 25.14 3.35 33.83
CA MET A 420 25.44 4.66 34.42
C MET A 420 25.26 4.70 35.95
N ASN A 421 25.22 3.54 36.63
CA ASN A 421 25.01 3.42 38.09
C ASN A 421 23.71 4.06 38.60
N THR A 422 22.66 4.10 37.77
CA THR A 422 21.33 4.55 38.16
C THR A 422 20.41 3.35 38.39
N ASP A 423 19.56 3.42 39.42
CA ASP A 423 18.56 2.38 39.65
C ASP A 423 17.51 2.40 38.53
N ALA A 424 17.45 1.30 37.78
CA ALA A 424 16.47 1.07 36.71
C ALA A 424 15.76 -0.29 36.87
N GLN A 425 15.94 -0.98 38.01
CA GLN A 425 15.48 -2.36 38.17
C GLN A 425 13.95 -2.45 38.15
N GLN A 426 13.25 -1.55 38.83
CA GLN A 426 11.78 -1.50 38.83
C GLN A 426 11.23 -1.17 37.44
N PHE A 427 11.89 -0.26 36.71
CA PHE A 427 11.50 0.09 35.35
C PHE A 427 11.64 -1.11 34.40
N LEU A 428 12.79 -1.80 34.43
CA LEU A 428 13.01 -3.01 33.62
C LEU A 428 12.04 -4.14 34.00
N GLN A 429 11.64 -4.24 35.27
CA GLN A 429 10.62 -5.19 35.71
C GLN A 429 9.26 -4.90 35.09
N SER A 430 8.81 -3.64 35.17
CA SER A 430 7.53 -3.21 34.60
C SER A 430 7.50 -3.43 33.09
N LEU A 431 8.60 -3.09 32.41
CA LEU A 431 8.75 -3.29 30.97
C LEU A 431 8.65 -4.76 30.59
N TYR A 432 9.30 -5.65 31.35
CA TYR A 432 9.20 -7.08 31.07
C TYR A 432 7.77 -7.62 31.24
N ASN A 433 7.03 -7.12 32.24
CA ASN A 433 5.62 -7.49 32.41
C ASN A 433 4.76 -7.07 31.20
N GLU A 434 5.01 -5.90 30.62
CA GLU A 434 4.37 -5.45 29.38
C GLU A 434 4.78 -6.33 28.19
N ALA A 435 6.06 -6.73 28.12
CA ALA A 435 6.56 -7.61 27.08
C ALA A 435 5.87 -8.99 27.05
N LEU A 436 5.35 -9.49 28.19
CA LEU A 436 4.59 -10.74 28.22
C LEU A 436 3.30 -10.69 27.39
N LEU A 437 2.78 -9.49 27.10
CA LEU A 437 1.59 -9.29 26.27
C LEU A 437 1.89 -9.37 24.76
N LEU A 438 3.17 -9.34 24.37
CA LEU A 438 3.59 -9.41 22.97
C LEU A 438 3.15 -10.72 22.31
N GLN A 439 2.64 -10.63 21.08
CA GLN A 439 2.22 -11.79 20.28
C GLN A 439 3.31 -12.15 19.26
N SER A 440 4.49 -12.54 19.75
CA SER A 440 5.64 -12.82 18.90
C SER A 440 5.42 -13.98 17.92
N ASP A 441 4.59 -14.95 18.30
CA ASP A 441 4.23 -16.11 17.46
C ASP A 441 3.55 -15.70 16.14
N LEU A 442 2.83 -14.56 16.11
CA LEU A 442 2.22 -14.00 14.90
C LEU A 442 3.27 -13.64 13.83
N LEU A 443 4.50 -13.33 14.26
CA LEU A 443 5.56 -12.78 13.41
C LEU A 443 6.53 -13.86 12.92
N VAL A 444 6.28 -15.12 13.26
CA VAL A 444 7.04 -16.27 12.74
C VAL A 444 6.64 -16.53 11.30
N GLY A 445 7.63 -16.82 10.46
CA GLY A 445 7.47 -17.02 9.02
C GLY A 445 7.37 -15.73 8.24
N THR A 446 7.72 -14.58 8.85
CA THR A 446 7.59 -13.26 8.22
C THR A 446 8.94 -12.64 7.85
N CYS A 447 8.92 -11.56 7.07
CA CYS A 447 10.11 -10.74 6.81
C CYS A 447 10.65 -10.03 8.07
N PHE A 448 9.94 -10.09 9.20
CA PHE A 448 10.34 -9.45 10.46
C PHE A 448 11.06 -10.39 11.43
N GLU A 449 11.22 -11.68 11.13
CA GLU A 449 11.80 -12.65 12.08
C GLU A 449 13.13 -12.20 12.70
N GLU A 450 14.04 -11.66 11.89
CA GLU A 450 15.34 -11.19 12.37
C GLU A 450 15.22 -10.01 13.34
N LEU A 451 14.31 -9.08 13.03
CA LEU A 451 13.99 -7.93 13.87
C LEU A 451 13.36 -8.36 15.20
N ILE A 452 12.40 -9.27 15.17
CA ILE A 452 11.69 -9.73 16.36
C ILE A 452 12.60 -10.61 17.22
N PHE A 453 13.47 -11.39 16.61
CA PHE A 453 14.53 -12.10 17.30
C PHE A 453 15.44 -11.13 18.05
N TRP A 454 15.90 -10.05 17.40
CA TRP A 454 16.66 -8.98 18.06
C TRP A 454 15.86 -8.31 19.20
N CYS A 455 14.58 -7.97 18.98
CA CYS A 455 13.75 -7.30 19.99
C CYS A 455 13.61 -8.15 21.25
N LEU A 456 13.15 -9.39 21.12
CA LEU A 456 12.95 -10.29 22.26
C LEU A 456 14.25 -10.64 22.98
N SER A 457 15.33 -10.81 22.21
CA SER A 457 16.65 -11.08 22.76
C SER A 457 17.15 -9.89 23.58
N THR A 458 16.96 -8.68 23.05
CA THR A 458 17.32 -7.43 23.72
C THR A 458 16.51 -7.25 25.00
N ILE A 459 15.19 -7.41 24.95
CA ILE A 459 14.30 -7.34 26.13
C ILE A 459 14.77 -8.34 27.19
N SER A 460 15.00 -9.59 26.79
CA SER A 460 15.33 -10.67 27.74
C SER A 460 16.73 -10.50 28.35
N ALA A 461 17.73 -10.13 27.53
CA ALA A 461 19.12 -9.95 27.98
C ALA A 461 19.28 -8.72 28.89
N THR A 462 18.57 -7.62 28.60
CA THR A 462 18.63 -6.39 29.40
C THR A 462 17.91 -6.54 30.73
N THR A 463 16.72 -7.15 30.73
CA THR A 463 15.92 -7.39 31.94
C THR A 463 16.43 -8.56 32.77
N GLY A 464 17.21 -9.47 32.18
CA GLY A 464 17.66 -10.70 32.82
C GLY A 464 16.54 -11.74 33.01
N ARG A 465 15.40 -11.58 32.32
CA ARG A 465 14.23 -12.44 32.42
C ARG A 465 13.91 -13.07 31.07
N CYS A 466 13.54 -14.34 31.09
CA CYS A 466 13.06 -15.04 29.90
C CYS A 466 12.10 -16.14 30.34
N GLU A 467 10.82 -15.80 30.39
CA GLU A 467 9.73 -16.73 30.72
C GLU A 467 9.52 -17.74 29.59
N HIS A 468 8.80 -18.82 29.92
CA HIS A 468 8.58 -19.94 29.01
C HIS A 468 8.04 -19.51 27.63
N LYS A 469 7.14 -18.51 27.58
CA LYS A 469 6.60 -17.96 26.33
C LYS A 469 7.69 -17.35 25.44
N HIS A 470 8.53 -16.48 26.00
CA HIS A 470 9.63 -15.85 25.26
C HIS A 470 10.74 -16.85 24.93
N MET A 471 11.05 -17.79 25.84
CA MET A 471 12.01 -18.86 25.58
C MET A 471 11.58 -19.71 24.38
N ARG A 472 10.29 -20.06 24.31
CA ARG A 472 9.69 -20.76 23.17
C ARG A 472 9.80 -19.95 21.88
N SER A 473 9.43 -18.68 21.92
CA SER A 473 9.47 -17.78 20.76
C SER A 473 10.90 -17.61 20.24
N LEU A 474 11.86 -17.33 21.14
CA LEU A 474 13.27 -17.19 20.81
C LEU A 474 13.83 -18.47 20.20
N LYS A 475 13.59 -19.64 20.82
CA LYS A 475 14.05 -20.92 20.26
C LYS A 475 13.48 -21.14 18.86
N ARG A 476 12.21 -20.81 18.65
CA ARG A 476 11.58 -20.89 17.33
C ARG A 476 12.25 -19.97 16.30
N PHE A 477 12.50 -18.71 16.63
CA PHE A 477 13.21 -17.81 15.72
C PHE A 477 14.63 -18.30 15.40
N THR A 478 15.35 -18.88 16.37
CA THR A 478 16.68 -19.47 16.06
C THR A 478 16.59 -20.59 15.02
N MET A 479 15.53 -21.40 15.08
CA MET A 479 15.31 -22.49 14.13
C MET A 479 14.92 -21.95 12.74
N GLU A 480 13.97 -21.02 12.67
CA GLU A 480 13.49 -20.47 11.40
C GLU A 480 14.53 -19.57 10.70
N LEU A 481 15.37 -18.89 11.47
CA LEU A 481 16.51 -18.13 10.95
C LEU A 481 17.72 -19.02 10.63
N GLY A 482 17.70 -20.31 10.98
CA GLY A 482 18.81 -21.23 10.75
C GLY A 482 20.06 -20.89 11.56
N ILE A 483 19.91 -20.27 12.73
CA ILE A 483 21.00 -19.86 13.60
C ILE A 483 21.41 -21.06 14.47
N THR A 484 22.64 -21.52 14.30
CA THR A 484 23.16 -22.73 14.96
C THR A 484 24.28 -22.44 15.95
N SER A 485 24.88 -21.25 15.88
CA SER A 485 26.02 -20.84 16.69
C SER A 485 25.81 -19.48 17.35
N TRP A 486 26.57 -19.22 18.41
CA TRP A 486 26.56 -17.92 19.07
C TRP A 486 27.06 -16.81 18.14
N GLU A 487 28.06 -17.10 17.32
CA GLU A 487 28.64 -16.15 16.37
C GLU A 487 27.61 -15.69 15.33
N GLU A 488 26.75 -16.58 14.86
CA GLU A 488 25.63 -16.26 13.98
C GLU A 488 24.56 -15.42 14.69
N ALA A 489 24.19 -15.78 15.91
CA ALA A 489 23.23 -15.03 16.72
C ALA A 489 23.72 -13.59 16.97
N ARG A 490 24.97 -13.47 17.43
CA ARG A 490 25.64 -12.20 17.67
C ARG A 490 25.72 -11.36 16.40
N ARG A 491 26.11 -11.95 15.26
CA ARG A 491 26.16 -11.25 13.97
C ARG A 491 24.79 -10.69 13.60
N SER A 492 23.72 -11.46 13.77
CA SER A 492 22.36 -10.98 13.51
C SER A 492 22.00 -9.79 14.41
N TRP A 493 22.29 -9.85 15.71
CA TRP A 493 21.94 -8.76 16.63
C TRP A 493 22.73 -7.47 16.35
N THR A 494 24.01 -7.59 15.94
CA THR A 494 24.85 -6.43 15.60
C THR A 494 24.43 -5.69 14.33
N GLN A 495 23.49 -6.23 13.54
CA GLN A 495 22.90 -5.49 12.42
C GLN A 495 21.89 -4.42 12.88
N PHE A 496 21.50 -4.44 14.15
CA PHE A 496 20.61 -3.48 14.82
C PHE A 496 21.39 -2.69 15.89
N ILE A 497 20.65 -2.05 16.82
CA ILE A 497 21.26 -1.38 17.97
C ILE A 497 21.73 -2.43 18.98
N TYR A 498 23.03 -2.47 19.25
CA TYR A 498 23.63 -3.48 20.11
C TYR A 498 24.84 -2.93 20.90
N PRO A 499 24.67 -2.60 22.20
CA PRO A 499 25.78 -2.23 23.06
C PRO A 499 26.67 -3.44 23.36
N SER A 500 27.99 -3.31 23.16
CA SER A 500 28.96 -4.39 23.42
C SER A 500 29.00 -4.84 24.88
N SER A 501 28.57 -4.00 25.82
CA SER A 501 28.42 -4.35 27.24
C SER A 501 27.37 -5.45 27.47
N LEU A 502 26.44 -5.65 26.55
CA LEU A 502 25.38 -6.65 26.63
C LEU A 502 25.87 -8.08 26.30
N ASP A 503 27.06 -8.24 25.71
CA ASP A 503 27.57 -9.50 25.12
C ASP A 503 27.56 -10.68 26.09
N SER A 504 27.95 -10.47 27.35
CA SER A 504 27.93 -11.51 28.37
C SER A 504 26.52 -12.02 28.70
N ARG A 505 25.56 -11.10 28.86
CA ARG A 505 24.15 -11.42 29.15
C ARG A 505 23.46 -12.04 27.94
N ALA A 506 23.77 -11.51 26.76
CA ALA A 506 23.32 -12.01 25.48
C ALA A 506 23.77 -13.46 25.25
N HIS A 507 25.04 -13.76 25.52
CA HIS A 507 25.58 -15.10 25.42
C HIS A 507 24.94 -16.07 26.43
N ALA A 508 24.73 -15.64 27.68
CA ALA A 508 24.03 -16.46 28.67
C ALA A 508 22.57 -16.77 28.26
N LEU A 509 21.86 -15.78 27.71
CA LEU A 509 20.52 -15.99 27.13
C LEU A 509 20.57 -16.97 25.96
N TRP A 510 21.52 -16.79 25.03
CA TRP A 510 21.71 -17.70 23.90
C TRP A 510 21.92 -19.14 24.34
N GLN A 511 22.78 -19.37 25.34
CA GLN A 511 23.01 -20.71 25.88
C GLN A 511 21.71 -21.32 26.46
N ALA A 512 20.94 -20.53 27.21
CA ALA A 512 19.66 -20.98 27.76
C ALA A 512 18.64 -21.33 26.65
N VAL A 513 18.52 -20.48 25.63
CA VAL A 513 17.65 -20.71 24.47
C VAL A 513 18.11 -21.95 23.70
N ASN A 514 19.40 -22.07 23.40
CA ASN A 514 19.93 -23.16 22.61
C ASN A 514 19.71 -24.52 23.30
N ASN A 515 19.91 -24.58 24.62
CA ASN A 515 19.70 -25.77 25.44
C ASN A 515 18.21 -26.10 25.69
N SER A 516 17.29 -25.20 25.36
CA SER A 516 15.86 -25.45 25.54
C SER A 516 15.33 -26.47 24.51
N THR A 517 14.54 -27.43 24.99
CA THR A 517 13.89 -28.46 24.17
C THR A 517 12.49 -28.00 23.79
N VAL A 518 12.41 -27.12 22.80
CA VAL A 518 11.13 -26.70 22.20
C VAL A 518 10.99 -27.39 20.85
N ALA A 519 9.95 -28.19 20.68
CA ALA A 519 9.66 -28.83 19.40
C ALA A 519 9.22 -27.79 18.36
N ARG A 520 9.59 -28.01 17.09
CA ARG A 520 9.04 -27.22 15.99
C ARG A 520 7.56 -27.55 15.86
N ASP A 521 6.73 -26.53 15.98
CA ASP A 521 5.29 -26.65 15.71
C ASP A 521 4.98 -25.97 14.38
N PRO A 522 4.69 -26.70 13.30
CA PRO A 522 4.41 -26.11 11.99
C PRO A 522 3.10 -25.31 11.96
N SER A 523 2.24 -25.40 12.98
CA SER A 523 0.96 -24.69 13.04
C SER A 523 1.06 -23.22 13.48
N VAL A 524 2.24 -22.77 13.89
CA VAL A 524 2.46 -21.43 14.45
C VAL A 524 3.12 -20.50 13.43
N GLY A 525 2.67 -19.24 13.40
CA GLY A 525 3.00 -18.26 12.38
C GLY A 525 1.74 -17.78 11.67
N MET A 526 1.90 -16.95 10.64
CA MET A 526 0.75 -16.51 9.84
C MET A 526 0.23 -17.67 8.97
N GLY A 527 -0.95 -18.19 9.31
CA GLY A 527 -1.65 -19.21 8.53
C GLY A 527 -2.49 -18.64 7.38
N GLU A 528 -2.60 -17.32 7.28
CA GLU A 528 -3.35 -16.63 6.23
C GLU A 528 -2.42 -15.92 5.23
N PRO A 529 -2.90 -15.64 4.01
CA PRO A 529 -2.17 -14.87 3.02
C PRO A 529 -1.73 -13.50 3.54
N THR A 530 -0.44 -13.23 3.45
CA THR A 530 0.17 -11.96 3.88
C THR A 530 1.37 -11.63 3.02
N ARG A 531 1.52 -10.36 2.66
CA ARG A 531 2.69 -9.87 1.92
C ARG A 531 3.94 -9.92 2.76
N TYR A 532 3.84 -9.92 4.08
CA TYR A 532 5.00 -10.02 4.96
C TYR A 532 5.54 -11.45 5.07
N ALA A 533 5.00 -12.44 4.35
CA ALA A 533 5.52 -13.80 4.41
C ALA A 533 6.98 -13.84 3.95
N LYS A 534 7.79 -14.63 4.65
CA LYS A 534 9.22 -14.79 4.36
C LYS A 534 9.41 -15.33 2.95
N GLY A 535 10.34 -14.72 2.21
CA GLY A 535 10.62 -15.08 0.82
C GLY A 535 9.83 -14.25 -0.21
N ILE A 536 8.84 -13.47 0.21
CA ILE A 536 8.21 -12.46 -0.65
C ILE A 536 9.21 -11.33 -0.90
N GLY A 537 9.39 -10.97 -2.18
CA GLY A 537 10.23 -9.87 -2.60
C GLY A 537 9.56 -8.52 -2.32
N HIS A 538 10.15 -7.73 -1.41
CA HIS A 538 9.81 -6.33 -1.18
C HIS A 538 10.93 -5.45 -1.76
N PRO A 539 10.65 -4.41 -2.57
CA PRO A 539 9.34 -3.89 -3.04
C PRO A 539 8.69 -4.75 -4.13
N THR A 540 7.35 -4.79 -4.20
CA THR A 540 6.56 -5.67 -5.08
C THR A 540 6.39 -5.14 -6.51
N THR A 541 7.37 -4.39 -7.01
CA THR A 541 7.25 -3.65 -8.29
C THR A 541 7.20 -4.53 -9.54
N HIS A 542 7.55 -5.80 -9.41
CA HIS A 542 7.46 -6.79 -10.49
C HIS A 542 6.03 -6.94 -11.03
N ILE A 543 5.00 -6.76 -10.20
CA ILE A 543 3.60 -6.85 -10.67
C ILE A 543 3.30 -5.75 -11.68
N ALA A 544 3.67 -4.49 -11.42
CA ALA A 544 3.39 -3.45 -12.40
C ALA A 544 4.25 -3.55 -13.64
N ALA A 545 5.49 -4.05 -13.52
CA ALA A 545 6.30 -4.33 -14.70
C ALA A 545 5.64 -5.36 -15.63
N LEU A 546 5.03 -6.40 -15.05
CA LEU A 546 4.23 -7.38 -15.81
C LEU A 546 2.97 -6.73 -16.40
N VAL A 547 2.23 -5.95 -15.61
CA VAL A 547 1.02 -5.25 -16.08
C VAL A 547 1.33 -4.30 -17.23
N ALA A 548 2.41 -3.51 -17.12
CA ALA A 548 2.83 -2.58 -18.16
C ALA A 548 3.28 -3.29 -19.46
N ALA A 549 3.82 -4.52 -19.36
CA ALA A 549 4.20 -5.30 -20.53
C ALA A 549 2.98 -5.82 -21.32
N GLU A 550 1.84 -6.04 -20.65
CA GLU A 550 0.58 -6.42 -21.31
C GLU A 550 -0.15 -5.22 -21.94
N GLU A 551 0.15 -3.99 -21.49
CA GLU A 551 -0.43 -2.74 -22.02
C GLU A 551 0.26 -2.22 -23.30
N GLY A 552 1.45 -2.74 -23.63
CA GLY A 552 2.24 -2.36 -24.81
C GLY A 552 1.97 -3.23 -26.03
#